data_AF-A0A0B1R6K5-F1
#
_entry.id   AF-A0A0B1R6K5-F1
#
_cell.length_a   1.000
_cell.length_b   1.000
_cell.length_c   1.000
_cell.angle_alpha   90.00
_cell.angle_beta   90.00
_cell.angle_gamma   90.00
#
_symmetry.space_group_name_H-M   'P 1'
#
loop_
_entity.id
_entity.type
_entity.pdbx_description
1 polymer ?
#
loop_
_entity_poly.entity_id
_entity_poly.type
_entity_poly.pdbx_seq_one_letter_code
_entity_poly.pdbx_strand_id
1 'polypeptide(L)' 'MNTDFMSEQEVMQEIGKARTALWRLRKCHGFPSPVLTHPARYSRKAVQRWIESGGVNRAV' A
#
# COMPACT_ATOMS: atom_id res chain seq x y z
N MET A 1 -17.55 -2.58 -12.19
CA MET A 1 -16.67 -2.50 -11.01
C MET A 1 -15.31 -2.02 -11.49
N ASN A 2 -14.96 -0.76 -11.27
CA ASN A 2 -13.64 -0.26 -11.66
C ASN A 2 -12.60 -0.82 -10.69
N THR A 3 -11.82 -1.78 -11.15
CA THR A 3 -10.66 -2.30 -10.43
C THR A 3 -9.53 -1.30 -10.59
N ASP A 4 -9.60 -0.21 -9.82
CA ASP A 4 -8.54 0.79 -9.71
C ASP A 4 -7.34 0.17 -8.99
N PHE A 5 -6.49 -0.47 -9.78
CA PHE A 5 -5.20 -0.98 -9.36
C PHE A 5 -4.13 0.10 -9.53
N MET A 6 -3.18 0.12 -8.61
CA MET A 6 -1.99 0.96 -8.67
C MET A 6 -0.75 0.08 -8.66
N SER A 7 0.23 0.47 -9.47
CA SER A 7 1.56 -0.13 -9.47
C SER A 7 2.30 0.16 -8.17
N GLU A 8 3.37 -0.59 -7.92
CA GLU A 8 4.22 -0.33 -6.76
C GLU A 8 4.83 1.09 -6.77
N GLN A 9 5.09 1.65 -7.96
CA GLN A 9 5.58 3.03 -8.09
C GLN A 9 4.54 4.06 -7.66
N GLU A 10 3.30 3.92 -8.11
CA GLU A 10 2.21 4.81 -7.70
C GLU A 10 1.96 4.72 -6.20
N VAL A 11 1.99 3.52 -5.62
CA VAL A 11 1.88 3.33 -4.16
C VAL A 11 2.97 4.10 -3.43
N MET A 12 4.22 3.99 -3.89
CA MET A 12 5.36 4.68 -3.27
C MET A 12 5.21 6.20 -3.32
N GLN A 13 4.70 6.73 -4.44
CA GLN A 13 4.41 8.15 -4.59
C GLN A 13 3.28 8.59 -3.67
N GLU A 14 2.19 7.82 -3.58
CA GLU A 14 1.02 8.13 -2.75
C GLU A 14 1.37 8.19 -1.26
N ILE A 15 2.16 7.24 -0.76
CA ILE A 15 2.58 7.20 0.66
C ILE A 15 3.83 8.06 0.93
N GLY A 16 4.52 8.53 -0.12
CA GLY A 16 5.78 9.25 -0.01
C GLY A 16 6.93 8.44 0.62
N LYS A 17 6.98 7.12 0.43
CA LYS A 17 7.99 6.22 1.01
C LYS A 17 8.68 5.37 -0.04
N ALA A 18 9.95 5.04 0.21
CA ALA A 18 10.76 4.19 -0.67
C ALA A 18 10.36 2.71 -0.64
N ARG A 19 10.76 1.97 -1.69
CA ARG A 19 10.44 0.53 -1.88
C ARG A 19 10.84 -0.37 -0.72
N THR A 20 12.00 -0.10 -0.11
CA THR A 20 12.48 -0.85 1.07
C THR A 20 11.57 -0.67 2.28
N ALA A 21 10.86 0.46 2.38
CA ALA A 21 9.88 0.70 3.43
C ALA A 21 8.62 -0.15 3.25
N LEU A 22 8.17 -0.41 2.01
CA LEU A 22 6.96 -1.19 1.73
C LEU A 22 6.98 -2.58 2.37
N TRP A 23 8.12 -3.27 2.39
CA TRP A 23 8.25 -4.55 3.09
C TRP A 23 8.02 -4.43 4.60
N ARG A 24 8.64 -3.41 5.23
CA ARG A 24 8.45 -3.13 6.66
C ARG A 24 7.00 -2.73 6.95
N LEU A 25 6.39 -1.93 6.08
CA LEU A 25 4.99 -1.51 6.23
C LEU A 25 4.03 -2.70 6.19
N ARG A 26 4.27 -3.69 5.32
CA ARG A 26 3.44 -4.91 5.27
C ARG A 26 3.61 -5.76 6.53
N LYS A 27 4.83 -5.87 7.06
CA LYS A 27 5.12 -6.71 8.23
C LYS A 27 4.75 -6.08 9.56
N CYS A 28 4.99 -4.79 9.73
CA CYS A 28 4.89 -4.11 11.02
C CYS A 28 3.68 -3.19 11.13
N HIS A 29 3.15 -2.67 10.02
CA HIS A 29 2.08 -1.64 10.04
C HIS A 29 0.80 -2.09 9.32
N GLY A 30 0.66 -3.38 9.00
CA GLY A 30 -0.55 -3.93 8.37
C GLY A 30 -0.84 -3.35 6.99
N PHE A 31 0.18 -2.92 6.25
CA PHE A 31 0.01 -2.39 4.90
C PHE A 31 -0.60 -3.46 3.97
N PRO A 32 -1.54 -3.08 3.08
CA PRO A 32 -2.24 -4.02 2.22
C PRO A 32 -1.27 -4.84 1.34
N SER A 33 -1.56 -6.13 1.23
CA SER A 33 -0.91 -7.02 0.29
C SER A 33 -1.30 -6.67 -1.15
N PRO A 34 -0.40 -6.90 -2.13
CA PRO A 34 -0.76 -6.74 -3.52
C PRO A 34 -1.81 -7.77 -3.94
N VAL A 35 -2.71 -7.37 -4.83
CA VAL A 35 -3.73 -8.22 -5.45
C VAL A 35 -3.11 -9.09 -6.56
N LEU A 36 -2.12 -8.56 -7.28
CA LEU A 36 -1.33 -9.29 -8.27
C LEU A 36 0.14 -9.21 -7.89
N THR A 37 0.91 -10.29 -8.04
CA THR A 37 2.32 -10.35 -7.61
C THR A 37 3.32 -10.15 -8.76
N HIS A 38 2.91 -10.38 -10.01
CA HIS A 38 3.79 -10.29 -11.19
C HIS A 38 3.10 -9.58 -12.37
N PRO A 39 3.23 -8.25 -12.51
CA PRO A 39 3.86 -7.29 -11.61
C PRO A 39 3.01 -6.99 -10.37
N ALA A 40 3.65 -6.51 -9.30
CA ALA A 40 2.96 -6.14 -8.07
C ALA A 40 1.91 -5.03 -8.31
N ARG A 41 0.64 -5.32 -8.04
CA ARG A 41 -0.45 -4.33 -8.12
C ARG A 41 -1.25 -4.29 -6.84
N TYR A 42 -1.55 -3.09 -6.35
CA TYR A 42 -2.31 -2.85 -5.12
C TYR A 42 -3.68 -2.29 -5.47
N SER A 43 -4.68 -2.59 -4.65
CA SER A 43 -5.95 -1.89 -4.77
C SER A 43 -5.79 -0.46 -4.25
N ARG A 44 -6.06 0.54 -5.10
CA ARG A 44 -6.02 1.96 -4.73
C ARG A 44 -6.85 2.23 -3.47
N LYS A 45 -8.04 1.63 -3.42
CA LYS A 45 -8.97 1.72 -2.30
C LYS A 45 -8.39 1.15 -1.00
N ALA A 46 -7.66 0.04 -1.06
CA ALA A 46 -7.05 -0.56 0.13
C ALA A 46 -5.92 0.32 0.67
N VAL A 47 -5.11 0.89 -0.22
CA VAL A 47 -4.01 1.80 0.15
C VAL A 47 -4.56 3.09 0.75
N GLN A 48 -5.57 3.72 0.13
CA GLN A 48 -6.23 4.91 0.67
C GLN A 48 -6.85 4.65 2.04
N ARG A 49 -7.61 3.56 2.19
CA ARG A 49 -8.17 3.18 3.50
C ARG A 49 -7.09 2.99 4.56
N TRP A 50 -5.96 2.41 4.19
CA TRP A 50 -4.85 2.24 5.14
C TRP A 50 -4.28 3.61 5.57
N ILE A 51 -4.08 4.53 4.63
CA ILE A 51 -3.66 5.92 4.92
C ILE A 51 -4.69 6.62 5.81
N GLU A 52 -5.98 6.57 5.47
CA GLU A 52 -7.09 7.15 6.24
C GLU A 52 -7.20 6.56 7.65
N SER A 53 -6.87 5.27 7.82
CA SER A 53 -6.86 4.59 9.13
C SER A 53 -5.65 4.94 10.01
N GLY A 54 -4.82 5.90 9.60
CA GLY A 54 -3.63 6.34 10.33
C GLY A 54 -2.31 5.85 9.75
N GLY A 55 -2.33 5.00 8.70
CA GLY A 55 -1.16 4.57 7.96
C GLY A 55 -0.05 4.00 8.86
N VAL A 56 1.14 4.60 8.78
CA VAL A 56 2.31 4.22 9.60
C VAL A 56 2.10 4.50 11.09
N ASN A 57 1.32 5.54 11.42
CA ASN A 57 1.06 5.98 12.80
C ASN A 57 -0.12 5.23 13.44
N ARG A 58 -0.72 4.29 12.72
CA ARG A 58 -1.71 3.39 13.31
C ARG A 58 -1.04 2.66 14.48
N ALA A 59 -1.52 2.91 15.70
CA ALA A 59 -1.17 2.10 16.86
C ALA A 59 -1.72 0.70 16.58
N VAL A 60 -0.81 -0.24 16.29
CA VAL A 60 -1.13 -1.64 16.01
C VAL A 60 -1.27 -2.39 17.32
#